data_AF-A0A7K0DMF6-F1
#
_entry.id   AF-A0A7K0DMF6-F1
#
_cell.length_a   1.000
_cell.length_b   1.000
_cell.length_c   1.000
_cell.angle_alpha   90.00
_cell.angle_beta   90.00
_cell.angle_gamma   90.00
#
_symmetry.space_group_name_H-M   'P 1'
#
loop_
_entity.id
_entity.type
_entity.pdbx_description
1 polymer ?
#
loop_
_entity_poly.entity_id
_entity_poly.type
_entity_poly.pdbx_seq_one_letter_code
_entity_poly.pdbx_strand_id
1 'polypeptide(L)'
;MPPDLPRTAPPDSPDTGASTSVFAHEADSAAPPAGRRPPRPLLPAQRIRWGLLAIAVGAVVAALVTMLISGFRSSHGLEAHDPGSTEPTGRAHSAFGSARPGDCLTWSSPKALDLTKVNCADKHLFEVTAEIDLSKYPGKEFGPGSRFPDMLRFSELRDEHCAPAAAAYLGGKLDPRGRFVVGIINPGEPGWAHGDRTIRCGLQVVSATGSASQQAVGRVRDSDQSRTFEVGQCVGIAQSLPTNEPVDCAKPHAYEVMSVEDLGSHFTGGPPAKDEQDKFMQDACGKVINDYLGGQDALLAKTLTAFWDSIDARSWLVGSRRLNCFVGKGSQDGFSTITGPAKADILIDGQAPVPPPTSGRSTPAPLPGAAPPR
;
A
#
# COMPACT_ATOMS: atom_id res chain seq x y z
N MET A 1 -46.48 -3.21 -32.74
CA MET A 1 -45.96 -4.52 -33.17
C MET A 1 -44.44 -4.47 -33.25
N PRO A 2 -43.77 -5.01 -32.24
CA PRO A 2 -42.52 -5.77 -32.42
C PRO A 2 -42.70 -7.21 -31.90
N PRO A 3 -41.91 -8.21 -32.36
CA PRO A 3 -42.07 -9.58 -31.88
C PRO A 3 -41.27 -9.87 -30.61
N ASP A 4 -41.88 -10.72 -29.78
CA ASP A 4 -41.45 -11.24 -28.48
C ASP A 4 -40.24 -12.20 -28.54
N LEU A 5 -39.41 -12.18 -27.49
CA LEU A 5 -38.42 -13.22 -27.17
C LEU A 5 -38.70 -13.80 -25.76
N PRO A 6 -38.64 -15.13 -25.57
CA PRO A 6 -39.07 -15.78 -24.34
C PRO A 6 -37.95 -16.01 -23.30
N ARG A 7 -38.37 -16.07 -22.02
CA ARG A 7 -37.60 -16.51 -20.85
C ARG A 7 -37.67 -18.03 -20.68
N THR A 8 -36.55 -18.68 -20.32
CA THR A 8 -36.54 -19.99 -19.65
C THR A 8 -35.35 -20.14 -18.69
N ALA A 9 -35.66 -20.70 -17.52
CA ALA A 9 -34.77 -21.00 -16.39
C ALA A 9 -34.00 -22.33 -16.57
N PRO A 10 -32.94 -22.60 -15.78
CA PRO A 10 -32.17 -23.84 -15.86
C PRO A 10 -32.74 -24.97 -14.99
N PRO A 11 -32.54 -26.26 -15.37
CA PRO A 11 -32.86 -27.42 -14.54
C PRO A 11 -31.65 -28.02 -13.78
N ASP A 12 -32.02 -28.76 -12.72
CA ASP A 12 -31.19 -29.48 -11.74
C ASP A 12 -30.40 -30.70 -12.27
N SER A 13 -29.43 -31.09 -11.43
CA SER A 13 -28.44 -32.19 -11.42
C SER A 13 -28.87 -33.59 -11.90
N PRO A 14 -27.86 -34.45 -12.17
CA PRO A 14 -27.87 -35.81 -11.61
C PRO A 14 -26.53 -36.33 -11.05
N ASP A 15 -26.66 -37.26 -10.10
CA ASP A 15 -25.67 -38.13 -9.45
C ASP A 15 -24.96 -39.14 -10.38
N THR A 16 -23.67 -39.41 -10.13
CA THR A 16 -22.95 -40.72 -10.09
C THR A 16 -21.45 -40.39 -9.88
N GLY A 17 -20.59 -41.08 -9.14
CA GLY A 17 -20.57 -42.43 -8.58
C GLY A 17 -19.13 -42.99 -8.74
N ALA A 18 -18.47 -43.25 -7.61
CA ALA A 18 -17.40 -44.24 -7.36
C ALA A 18 -15.91 -44.00 -7.78
N SER A 19 -15.07 -44.49 -6.84
CA SER A 19 -13.71 -45.06 -6.99
C SER A 19 -12.55 -44.13 -6.58
N THR A 20 -11.54 -44.54 -5.82
CA THR A 20 -11.21 -45.78 -5.08
C THR A 20 -10.05 -45.43 -4.15
N SER A 21 -10.07 -45.97 -2.94
CA SER A 21 -8.98 -45.95 -1.97
C SER A 21 -8.11 -47.22 -2.11
N VAL A 22 -6.96 -47.17 -1.43
CA VAL A 22 -6.02 -48.24 -1.06
C VAL A 22 -4.82 -48.42 -2.00
N PHE A 23 -3.61 -48.14 -1.49
CA PHE A 23 -2.46 -49.06 -1.48
C PHE A 23 -1.37 -48.52 -0.53
N ALA A 24 -1.08 -49.25 0.54
CA ALA A 24 0.25 -49.29 1.14
C ALA A 24 0.43 -50.63 1.87
N HIS A 25 1.27 -51.45 1.22
CA HIS A 25 1.87 -52.74 1.56
C HIS A 25 1.88 -53.20 3.03
N GLU A 26 1.33 -54.41 3.23
CA GLU A 26 1.58 -55.29 4.36
C GLU A 26 2.60 -56.36 3.93
N ALA A 27 3.69 -56.49 4.70
CA ALA A 27 4.72 -57.49 4.49
C ALA A 27 4.53 -58.64 5.49
N ASP A 28 4.45 -59.84 4.96
CA ASP A 28 4.25 -61.11 5.65
C ASP A 28 5.53 -61.53 6.39
N SER A 29 5.44 -61.88 7.67
CA SER A 29 6.52 -62.55 8.40
C SER A 29 5.98 -63.34 9.61
N ALA A 30 6.22 -64.64 9.55
CA ALA A 30 5.77 -65.68 10.47
C ALA A 30 6.17 -65.46 11.95
N ALA A 31 5.27 -65.84 12.87
CA ALA A 31 5.49 -65.81 14.32
C ALA A 31 6.12 -67.12 14.86
N PRO A 32 7.10 -67.05 15.78
CA PRO A 32 7.51 -68.18 16.64
C PRO A 32 6.68 -68.22 17.95
N PRO A 33 6.68 -69.36 18.69
CA PRO A 33 5.68 -69.63 19.73
C PRO A 33 5.90 -68.92 21.07
N ALA A 34 4.81 -68.89 21.84
CA ALA A 34 4.53 -68.13 23.04
C ALA A 34 5.55 -68.21 24.18
N GLY A 35 6.07 -67.05 24.58
CA GLY A 35 6.73 -66.82 25.88
C GLY A 35 5.84 -66.00 26.82
N ARG A 36 5.59 -66.51 28.02
CA ARG A 36 4.81 -65.87 29.10
C ARG A 36 5.40 -64.49 29.46
N ARG A 37 4.59 -63.43 29.37
CA ARG A 37 4.90 -62.11 29.96
C ARG A 37 4.08 -61.89 31.25
N PRO A 38 4.68 -61.32 32.32
CA PRO A 38 3.99 -61.05 33.58
C PRO A 38 2.95 -59.92 33.44
N PRO A 39 1.96 -59.83 34.35
CA PRO A 39 0.90 -58.83 34.27
C PRO A 39 1.46 -57.42 34.42
N ARG A 40 1.11 -56.54 33.48
CA ARG A 40 1.35 -55.10 33.60
C ARG A 40 0.42 -54.55 34.70
N PRO A 41 0.90 -53.69 35.61
CA PRO A 41 0.02 -53.07 36.59
C PRO A 41 -0.91 -52.09 35.86
N LEU A 42 -2.20 -52.38 35.84
CA LEU A 42 -3.23 -51.45 35.40
C LEU A 42 -3.33 -50.34 36.44
N LEU A 43 -2.77 -49.17 36.12
CA LEU A 43 -2.96 -47.97 36.92
C LEU A 43 -4.47 -47.67 36.98
N PRO A 44 -5.05 -47.47 38.18
CA PRO A 44 -6.49 -47.25 38.31
C PRO A 44 -6.91 -46.03 37.48
N ALA A 45 -7.99 -46.16 36.71
CA ALA A 45 -8.47 -45.17 35.75
C ALA A 45 -8.60 -43.74 36.32
N GLN A 46 -8.81 -43.63 37.63
CA GLN A 46 -8.82 -42.36 38.35
C GLN A 46 -7.45 -41.66 38.35
N ARG A 47 -6.34 -42.39 38.54
CA ARG A 47 -4.98 -41.81 38.47
C ARG A 47 -4.60 -41.38 37.07
N ILE A 48 -5.12 -42.07 36.04
CA ILE A 48 -4.93 -41.68 34.64
C ILE A 48 -5.74 -40.42 34.32
N ARG A 49 -7.00 -40.30 34.79
CA ARG A 49 -7.82 -39.09 34.62
C ARG A 49 -7.20 -37.88 35.31
N TRP A 50 -6.70 -38.01 36.53
CA TRP A 50 -6.02 -36.92 37.24
C TRP A 50 -4.67 -36.56 36.59
N GLY A 51 -3.93 -37.55 36.06
CA GLY A 51 -2.71 -37.30 35.30
C GLY A 51 -2.96 -36.54 34.00
N LEU A 52 -3.99 -36.92 33.23
CA LEU A 52 -4.38 -36.22 32.00
C LEU A 52 -4.89 -34.80 32.28
N LEU A 53 -5.61 -34.61 33.38
CA LEU A 53 -6.11 -33.28 33.78
C LEU A 53 -4.96 -32.37 34.23
N ALA A 54 -3.95 -32.90 34.92
CA ALA A 54 -2.72 -32.17 35.25
C ALA A 54 -1.91 -31.78 34.00
N ILE A 55 -1.84 -32.66 32.99
CA ILE A 55 -1.19 -32.36 31.70
C ILE A 55 -1.96 -31.29 30.94
N ALA A 56 -3.29 -31.36 30.89
CA ALA A 56 -4.12 -30.37 30.23
C ALA A 56 -4.00 -28.98 30.88
N VAL A 57 -4.03 -28.91 32.21
CA VAL A 57 -3.81 -27.66 32.96
C VAL A 57 -2.39 -27.15 32.74
N GLY A 58 -1.38 -28.03 32.76
CA GLY A 58 0.00 -27.67 32.46
C GLY A 58 0.18 -27.07 31.06
N ALA A 59 -0.50 -27.63 30.04
CA ALA A 59 -0.47 -27.11 28.68
C ALA A 59 -1.16 -25.74 28.56
N VAL A 60 -2.28 -25.52 29.24
CA VAL A 60 -2.98 -24.22 29.25
C VAL A 60 -2.16 -23.16 29.97
N VAL A 61 -1.56 -23.50 31.12
CA VAL A 61 -0.69 -22.57 31.87
C VAL A 61 0.58 -22.26 31.06
N ALA A 62 1.20 -23.25 30.42
CA ALA A 62 2.33 -23.02 29.53
C ALA A 62 1.93 -22.12 28.35
N ALA A 63 0.78 -22.35 27.70
CA ALA A 63 0.29 -21.50 26.61
C ALA A 63 0.02 -20.06 27.07
N LEU A 64 -0.57 -19.86 28.26
CA LEU A 64 -0.81 -18.53 28.84
C LEU A 64 0.49 -17.81 29.20
N VAL A 65 1.46 -18.52 29.80
CA VAL A 65 2.79 -17.97 30.11
C VAL A 65 3.55 -17.64 28.83
N THR A 66 3.43 -18.48 27.79
CA THR A 66 4.05 -18.20 26.47
C THR A 66 3.39 -16.99 25.80
N MET A 67 2.07 -16.81 25.91
CA MET A 67 1.37 -15.60 25.45
C MET A 67 1.79 -14.34 26.22
N LEU A 68 1.98 -14.44 27.54
CA LEU A 68 2.40 -13.32 28.38
C LEU A 68 3.87 -12.92 28.16
N ILE A 69 4.76 -13.88 27.85
CA ILE A 69 6.19 -13.64 27.67
C ILE A 69 6.55 -13.33 26.21
N SER A 70 5.91 -13.97 25.23
CA SER A 70 6.30 -13.82 23.82
C SER A 70 5.63 -12.66 23.10
N GLY A 71 4.46 -12.18 23.59
CA GLY A 71 3.64 -11.23 22.85
C GLY A 71 3.18 -11.80 21.50
N PHE A 72 2.01 -11.39 21.03
CA PHE A 72 1.65 -11.66 19.64
C PHE A 72 2.54 -10.80 18.74
N ARG A 73 3.66 -11.36 18.26
CA ARG A 73 4.35 -10.80 17.09
C ARG A 73 3.64 -11.30 15.85
N SER A 74 2.52 -10.67 15.54
CA SER A 74 1.89 -10.77 14.22
C SER A 74 2.61 -9.80 13.28
N SER A 75 3.02 -10.29 12.12
CA SER A 75 3.71 -9.54 11.05
C SER A 75 2.80 -8.56 10.28
N HIS A 76 1.72 -8.10 10.91
CA HIS A 76 0.80 -7.11 10.37
C HIS A 76 0.76 -5.96 11.36
N GLY A 77 1.25 -4.79 10.95
CA GLY A 77 1.33 -3.57 11.76
C GLY A 77 -0.04 -3.01 12.12
N LEU A 78 -0.71 -3.67 13.06
CA LEU A 78 -1.86 -3.19 13.79
C LEU A 78 -1.48 -3.22 15.28
N GLU A 79 -0.77 -2.18 15.70
CA GLU A 79 -0.50 -1.95 17.11
C GLU A 79 -1.83 -1.53 17.76
N ALA A 80 -2.37 -2.41 18.62
CA ALA A 80 -3.41 -2.04 19.57
C ALA A 80 -2.82 -1.06 20.59
N HIS A 81 -3.62 -0.06 20.95
CA HIS A 81 -3.30 1.07 21.82
C HIS A 81 -2.45 0.73 23.06
N ASP A 82 -1.42 1.55 23.28
CA ASP A 82 -0.81 1.76 24.59
C ASP A 82 -1.66 2.80 25.36
N PRO A 83 -2.30 2.48 26.50
CA PRO A 83 -3.11 3.40 27.30
C PRO A 83 -2.27 4.41 28.10
N GLY A 84 -1.15 4.88 27.53
CA GLY A 84 -0.16 5.70 28.22
C GLY A 84 0.63 6.67 27.35
N SER A 85 0.23 6.94 26.09
CA SER A 85 0.94 7.96 25.31
C SER A 85 0.66 9.36 25.84
N THR A 86 1.63 9.93 26.55
CA THR A 86 1.63 11.29 27.06
C THR A 86 1.41 12.31 25.93
N GLU A 87 0.40 13.14 26.18
CA GLU A 87 -0.13 14.31 25.48
C GLU A 87 0.86 15.20 24.69
N PRO A 88 0.41 15.80 23.58
CA PRO A 88 0.86 17.11 23.15
C PRO A 88 -0.13 18.21 23.56
N THR A 89 -0.03 18.71 24.80
CA THR A 89 -0.88 19.82 25.24
C THR A 89 -0.43 21.16 24.64
N GLY A 90 -1.40 21.96 24.18
CA GLY A 90 -1.26 23.38 23.83
C GLY A 90 -1.05 23.69 22.34
N ARG A 91 0.11 23.36 21.76
CA ARG A 91 0.48 23.83 20.40
C ARG A 91 -0.22 23.05 19.28
N ALA A 92 -0.29 21.73 19.36
CA ALA A 92 -0.98 20.93 18.35
C ALA A 92 -2.50 21.12 18.40
N HIS A 93 -3.07 21.23 19.60
CA HIS A 93 -4.49 21.56 19.77
C HIS A 93 -4.83 22.96 19.24
N SER A 94 -3.96 23.97 19.47
CA SER A 94 -4.17 25.31 18.91
C SER A 94 -3.97 25.38 17.40
N ALA A 95 -2.97 24.68 16.84
CA ALA A 95 -2.77 24.60 15.41
C ALA A 95 -3.94 23.88 14.72
N PHE A 96 -4.42 22.77 15.29
CA PHE A 96 -5.63 22.08 14.84
C PHE A 96 -6.87 22.97 14.89
N GLY A 97 -7.18 23.56 16.06
CA GLY A 97 -8.39 24.37 16.25
C GLY A 97 -8.42 25.66 15.43
N SER A 98 -7.24 26.22 15.12
CA SER A 98 -7.14 27.43 14.31
C SER A 98 -6.96 27.17 12.82
N ALA A 99 -6.68 25.94 12.37
CA ALA A 99 -6.45 25.64 10.96
C ALA A 99 -7.71 25.86 10.11
N ARG A 100 -7.57 26.60 9.01
CA ARG A 100 -8.64 26.97 8.08
C ARG A 100 -8.31 26.51 6.65
N PRO A 101 -9.31 26.44 5.74
CA PRO A 101 -9.05 26.13 4.33
C PRO A 101 -7.94 27.01 3.74
N GLY A 102 -6.94 26.38 3.12
CA GLY A 102 -5.75 27.02 2.56
C GLY A 102 -4.56 27.12 3.52
N ASP A 103 -4.71 26.75 4.80
CA ASP A 103 -3.56 26.61 5.70
C ASP A 103 -2.79 25.32 5.40
N CYS A 104 -1.46 25.38 5.53
CA CYS A 104 -0.58 24.24 5.37
C CYS A 104 -0.02 23.80 6.72
N LEU A 105 0.00 22.49 6.96
CA LEU A 105 0.34 21.87 8.22
C LEU A 105 1.52 20.90 8.06
N THR A 106 2.34 20.84 9.09
CA THR A 106 3.45 19.89 9.19
C THR A 106 3.55 19.33 10.59
N TRP A 107 4.20 18.17 10.71
CA TRP A 107 4.47 17.46 11.95
C TRP A 107 5.65 16.51 11.75
N SER A 108 6.26 16.04 12.83
CA SER A 108 7.35 15.05 12.80
C SER A 108 6.93 13.70 13.37
N SER A 109 5.97 13.70 14.29
CA SER A 109 5.44 12.46 14.88
C SER A 109 4.50 11.75 13.92
N PRO A 110 4.61 10.42 13.70
CA PRO A 110 3.64 9.66 12.90
C PRO A 110 2.19 9.80 13.37
N LYS A 111 1.99 10.14 14.65
CA LYS A 111 0.67 10.38 15.26
C LYS A 111 0.19 11.84 15.11
N ALA A 112 0.92 12.68 14.37
CA ALA A 112 0.68 14.11 14.19
C ALA A 112 0.49 14.91 15.50
N LEU A 113 1.11 14.44 16.59
CA LEU A 113 0.99 15.03 17.91
C LEU A 113 1.61 16.42 17.99
N ASP A 114 2.57 16.75 17.13
CA ASP A 114 3.29 18.02 17.11
C ASP A 114 2.86 18.92 15.94
N LEU A 115 1.59 18.80 15.54
CA LEU A 115 1.02 19.56 14.43
C LEU A 115 1.25 21.06 14.57
N THR A 116 1.76 21.67 13.50
CA THR A 116 2.00 23.11 13.40
C THR A 116 1.58 23.64 12.03
N LYS A 117 1.24 24.93 11.98
CA LYS A 117 1.04 25.64 10.71
C LYS A 117 2.35 26.16 10.16
N VAL A 118 2.51 26.09 8.84
CA VAL A 118 3.67 26.60 8.10
C VAL A 118 3.19 27.33 6.85
N ASN A 119 4.07 28.10 6.20
CA ASN A 119 3.73 28.66 4.90
C ASN A 119 3.65 27.53 3.87
N CYS A 120 2.68 27.56 2.97
CA CYS A 120 2.58 26.54 1.92
C CYS A 120 3.77 26.55 0.94
N ALA A 121 4.52 27.65 0.87
CA ALA A 121 5.77 27.73 0.11
C ALA A 121 6.91 26.94 0.78
N ASP A 122 6.77 26.61 2.06
CA ASP A 122 7.69 25.74 2.80
C ASP A 122 7.22 24.28 2.69
N LYS A 123 8.10 23.34 3.08
CA LYS A 123 7.76 21.92 3.13
C LYS A 123 6.66 21.64 4.17
N HIS A 124 5.60 20.98 3.74
CA HIS A 124 4.45 20.63 4.59
C HIS A 124 3.88 19.27 4.19
N LEU A 125 3.10 18.65 5.08
CA LEU A 125 2.53 17.32 4.87
C LEU A 125 1.04 17.35 4.49
N PHE A 126 0.35 18.46 4.79
CA PHE A 126 -1.09 18.56 4.63
C PHE A 126 -1.53 19.98 4.27
N GLU A 127 -2.39 20.14 3.26
CA GLU A 127 -3.07 21.39 2.96
C GLU A 127 -4.55 21.26 3.30
N VAL A 128 -5.05 22.12 4.19
CA VAL A 128 -6.44 22.05 4.66
C VAL A 128 -7.39 22.51 3.56
N THR A 129 -8.40 21.70 3.25
CA THR A 129 -9.44 22.00 2.25
C THR A 129 -10.74 22.44 2.90
N ALA A 130 -11.08 21.88 4.07
CA ALA A 130 -12.30 22.19 4.79
C ALA A 130 -12.19 21.92 6.29
N GLU A 131 -13.06 22.60 7.03
CA GLU A 131 -13.35 22.32 8.43
C GLU A 131 -14.80 21.80 8.50
N ILE A 132 -14.98 20.58 9.01
CA ILE A 132 -16.30 19.95 9.12
C ILE A 132 -16.61 19.75 10.60
N ASP A 133 -17.70 20.37 11.05
CA ASP A 133 -18.21 20.21 12.41
C ASP A 133 -19.25 19.09 12.44
N LEU A 134 -18.84 17.92 12.96
CA LEU A 134 -19.69 16.73 13.00
C LEU A 134 -20.88 16.89 13.96
N SER A 135 -20.83 17.84 14.90
CA SER A 135 -21.95 18.08 15.83
C SER A 135 -23.20 18.63 15.14
N LYS A 136 -23.05 19.19 13.93
CA LYS A 136 -24.14 19.72 13.11
C LYS A 136 -24.88 18.65 12.32
N TYR A 137 -24.34 17.43 12.25
CA TYR A 137 -24.96 16.35 11.48
C TYR A 137 -26.04 15.66 12.32
N PRO A 138 -27.20 15.34 11.71
CA PRO A 138 -28.32 14.75 12.43
C PRO A 138 -27.96 13.35 12.92
N GLY A 139 -28.31 13.05 14.17
CA GLY A 139 -28.11 11.74 14.78
C GLY A 139 -27.49 11.82 16.17
N LYS A 140 -27.31 10.65 16.78
CA LYS A 140 -26.64 10.52 18.09
C LYS A 140 -25.16 10.15 17.99
N GLU A 141 -24.69 9.83 16.80
CA GLU A 141 -23.35 9.29 16.56
C GLU A 141 -22.25 10.20 17.12
N PHE A 142 -22.38 11.51 16.92
CA PHE A 142 -21.40 12.52 17.32
C PHE A 142 -21.88 13.39 18.49
N GLY A 143 -22.95 12.98 19.17
CA GLY A 143 -23.53 13.72 20.30
C GLY A 143 -22.62 13.77 21.54
N PRO A 144 -23.02 14.53 22.57
CA PRO A 144 -22.30 14.55 23.85
C PRO A 144 -22.15 13.16 24.44
N GLY A 145 -20.93 12.83 24.90
CA GLY A 145 -20.61 11.52 25.50
C GLY A 145 -20.50 10.36 24.50
N SER A 146 -20.56 10.61 23.18
CA SER A 146 -20.34 9.55 22.19
C SER A 146 -18.92 9.00 22.23
N ARG A 147 -18.77 7.72 21.87
CA ARG A 147 -17.46 7.08 21.73
C ARG A 147 -16.61 7.78 20.65
N PHE A 148 -15.30 7.79 20.85
CA PHE A 148 -14.38 8.20 19.80
C PHE A 148 -14.49 7.20 18.62
N PRO A 149 -14.65 7.67 17.37
CA PRO A 149 -14.73 6.78 16.22
C PRO A 149 -13.46 5.95 16.03
N ASP A 150 -13.62 4.74 15.52
CA ASP A 150 -12.47 3.93 15.10
C ASP A 150 -11.92 4.38 13.73
N MET A 151 -10.81 3.79 13.33
CA MET A 151 -10.14 4.12 12.07
C MET A 151 -11.01 3.89 10.84
N LEU A 152 -11.85 2.85 10.86
CA LEU A 152 -12.76 2.56 9.75
C LEU A 152 -13.79 3.68 9.62
N ARG A 153 -14.39 4.10 10.74
CA ARG A 153 -15.38 5.18 10.70
C ARG A 153 -14.76 6.52 10.29
N PHE A 154 -13.53 6.83 10.68
CA PHE A 154 -12.84 8.01 10.16
C PHE A 154 -12.54 7.93 8.66
N SER A 155 -12.28 6.73 8.13
CA SER A 155 -12.16 6.53 6.67
C SER A 155 -13.49 6.82 5.96
N GLU A 156 -14.61 6.35 6.50
CA GLU A 156 -15.94 6.64 5.95
C GLU A 156 -16.24 8.14 6.01
N LEU A 157 -15.97 8.81 7.14
CA LEU A 157 -16.14 10.26 7.27
C LEU A 157 -15.27 11.07 6.31
N ARG A 158 -14.04 10.60 6.05
CA ARG A 158 -13.17 11.18 5.02
C ARG A 158 -13.82 11.08 3.65
N ASP A 159 -14.38 9.92 3.30
CA ASP A 159 -14.96 9.69 1.98
C ASP A 159 -16.30 10.44 1.83
N GLU A 160 -17.13 10.49 2.88
CA GLU A 160 -18.42 11.18 2.92
C GLU A 160 -18.29 12.71 2.89
N HIS A 161 -17.34 13.28 3.65
CA HIS A 161 -17.25 14.72 3.85
C HIS A 161 -16.01 15.36 3.22
N CYS A 162 -14.84 14.71 3.35
CA CYS A 162 -13.58 15.32 2.91
C CYS A 162 -13.35 15.18 1.40
N ALA A 163 -13.79 14.09 0.78
CA ALA A 163 -13.66 13.93 -0.68
C ALA A 163 -14.43 15.01 -1.47
N PRO A 164 -15.74 15.26 -1.23
CA PRO A 164 -16.44 16.34 -1.91
C PRO A 164 -15.88 17.73 -1.56
N ALA A 165 -15.45 17.94 -0.31
CA ALA A 165 -14.83 19.21 0.10
C ALA A 165 -13.50 19.49 -0.63
N ALA A 166 -12.64 18.47 -0.77
CA ALA A 166 -11.39 18.57 -1.52
C ALA A 166 -11.62 18.82 -3.01
N ALA A 167 -12.60 18.12 -3.61
CA ALA A 167 -13.00 18.36 -4.99
C ALA A 167 -13.49 19.80 -5.20
N ALA A 168 -14.32 20.32 -4.29
CA ALA A 168 -14.78 21.72 -4.35
C ALA A 168 -13.61 22.71 -4.18
N TYR A 169 -12.70 22.45 -3.25
CA TYR A 169 -11.52 23.28 -3.00
C TYR A 169 -10.60 23.41 -4.23
N LEU A 170 -10.43 22.33 -4.99
CA LEU A 170 -9.65 22.32 -6.24
C LEU A 170 -10.47 22.71 -7.48
N GLY A 171 -11.74 23.10 -7.33
CA GLY A 171 -12.60 23.45 -8.46
C GLY A 171 -12.84 22.28 -9.42
N GLY A 172 -12.97 21.05 -8.90
CA GLY A 172 -13.18 19.83 -9.67
C GLY A 172 -11.91 19.21 -10.26
N LYS A 173 -10.72 19.74 -9.92
CA LYS A 173 -9.43 19.29 -10.48
C LYS A 173 -8.67 18.25 -9.64
N LEU A 174 -9.33 17.61 -8.68
CA LEU A 174 -8.71 16.53 -7.91
C LEU A 174 -8.58 15.29 -8.78
N ASP A 175 -7.35 14.84 -9.03
CA ASP A 175 -7.10 13.61 -9.79
C ASP A 175 -7.29 12.37 -8.90
N PRO A 176 -8.22 11.46 -9.22
CA PRO A 176 -8.44 10.24 -8.43
C PRO A 176 -7.22 9.29 -8.42
N ARG A 177 -6.29 9.43 -9.36
CA ARG A 177 -5.02 8.69 -9.39
C ARG A 177 -3.79 9.60 -9.25
N GLY A 178 -4.01 10.84 -8.83
CA GLY A 178 -2.97 11.85 -8.75
C GLY A 178 -2.02 11.66 -7.57
N ARG A 179 -1.08 12.61 -7.48
CA ARG A 179 -0.10 12.75 -6.41
C ARG A 179 -0.75 13.00 -5.05
N PHE A 180 -1.82 13.80 -5.02
CA PHE A 180 -2.47 14.22 -3.78
C PHE A 180 -3.71 13.38 -3.52
N VAL A 181 -3.82 12.88 -2.30
CA VAL A 181 -5.00 12.14 -1.83
C VAL A 181 -5.70 12.92 -0.73
N VAL A 182 -6.97 12.61 -0.54
CA VAL A 182 -7.78 13.17 0.53
C VAL A 182 -7.33 12.59 1.86
N GLY A 183 -7.09 13.45 2.85
CA GLY A 183 -6.79 13.07 4.23
C GLY A 183 -7.74 13.74 5.21
N ILE A 184 -7.68 13.27 6.46
CA ILE A 184 -8.50 13.76 7.57
C ILE A 184 -7.62 13.85 8.82
N ILE A 185 -7.72 14.98 9.54
CA ILE A 185 -7.16 15.15 10.87
C ILE A 185 -8.34 15.31 11.83
N ASN A 186 -8.32 14.56 12.93
CA ASN A 186 -9.37 14.56 13.94
C ASN A 186 -8.83 15.18 15.26
N PRO A 187 -9.70 15.52 16.23
CA PRO A 187 -9.28 16.24 17.43
C PRO A 187 -8.57 15.34 18.47
N GLY A 188 -8.37 14.06 18.16
CA GLY A 188 -7.91 13.03 19.09
C GLY A 188 -8.96 12.65 20.13
N GLU A 189 -8.71 11.56 20.87
CA GLU A 189 -9.55 11.15 21.98
C GLU A 189 -9.74 12.25 23.05
N PRO A 190 -8.71 13.02 23.46
CA PRO A 190 -8.89 14.08 24.44
C PRO A 190 -9.81 15.19 23.94
N GLY A 191 -9.58 15.70 22.72
CA GLY A 191 -10.43 16.72 22.12
C GLY A 191 -11.88 16.24 21.99
N TRP A 192 -12.06 14.98 21.59
CA TRP A 192 -13.39 14.35 21.54
C TRP A 192 -14.06 14.23 22.92
N ALA A 193 -13.33 13.83 23.95
CA ALA A 193 -13.84 13.76 25.32
C ALA A 193 -14.28 15.13 25.84
N HIS A 194 -13.61 16.20 25.40
CA HIS A 194 -13.95 17.59 25.70
C HIS A 194 -15.04 18.20 24.80
N GLY A 195 -15.63 17.41 23.91
CA GLY A 195 -16.75 17.83 23.06
C GLY A 195 -16.35 18.39 21.70
N ASP A 196 -15.06 18.42 21.32
CA ASP A 196 -14.67 18.78 19.97
C ASP A 196 -15.13 17.68 19.00
N ARG A 197 -15.90 18.08 18.00
CA ARG A 197 -16.44 17.21 16.94
C ARG A 197 -15.97 17.66 15.56
N THR A 198 -14.98 18.54 15.53
CA THR A 198 -14.49 19.10 14.29
C THR A 198 -13.46 18.16 13.68
N ILE A 199 -13.52 17.96 12.38
CA ILE A 199 -12.46 17.30 11.60
C ILE A 199 -11.90 18.30 10.59
N ARG A 200 -10.60 18.21 10.31
CA ARG A 200 -9.94 18.94 9.22
C ARG A 200 -9.78 18.02 8.03
N CYS A 201 -10.43 18.37 6.94
CA CYS A 201 -10.22 17.74 5.65
C CYS A 201 -9.05 18.40 4.95
N GLY A 202 -8.30 17.63 4.17
CA GLY A 202 -7.21 18.20 3.40
C GLY A 202 -6.61 17.25 2.39
N LEU A 203 -5.50 17.69 1.80
CA LEU A 203 -4.78 17.00 0.75
C LEU A 203 -3.35 16.74 1.20
N GLN A 204 -2.86 15.55 0.91
CA GLN A 204 -1.56 15.05 1.35
C GLN A 204 -0.97 14.10 0.32
N VAL A 205 0.34 13.87 0.40
CA VAL A 205 1.02 12.83 -0.37
C VAL A 205 1.30 11.66 0.58
N VAL A 206 0.89 10.45 0.17
CA VAL A 206 0.94 9.27 1.03
C VAL A 206 1.82 8.16 0.49
N SER A 207 2.38 7.39 1.42
CA SER A 207 2.96 6.08 1.15
C SER A 207 1.92 5.08 0.61
N ALA A 208 2.38 3.91 0.18
CA ALA A 208 1.52 2.77 -0.18
C ALA A 208 0.61 2.32 0.98
N THR A 209 0.98 2.61 2.23
CA THR A 209 0.18 2.28 3.42
C THR A 209 -0.79 3.40 3.83
N GLY A 210 -0.82 4.52 3.10
CA GLY A 210 -1.73 5.65 3.35
C GLY A 210 -1.22 6.67 4.37
N SER A 211 0.01 6.52 4.88
CA SER A 211 0.63 7.48 5.80
C SER A 211 1.10 8.72 5.06
N ALA A 212 0.79 9.92 5.57
CA ALA A 212 1.34 11.17 5.06
C ALA A 212 2.81 11.31 5.48
N SER A 213 3.70 10.82 4.63
CA SER A 213 5.14 10.77 4.86
C SER A 213 5.95 11.64 3.92
N GLN A 214 5.34 12.09 2.82
CA GLN A 214 6.02 12.86 1.78
C GLN A 214 5.62 14.33 1.86
N GLN A 215 6.63 15.19 2.03
CA GLN A 215 6.43 16.63 2.09
C GLN A 215 6.17 17.21 0.69
N ALA A 216 5.17 18.08 0.59
CA ALA A 216 4.88 18.91 -0.57
C ALA A 216 5.41 20.33 -0.38
N VAL A 217 5.57 21.05 -1.48
CA VAL A 217 5.97 22.45 -1.55
C VAL A 217 5.06 23.16 -2.55
N GLY A 218 4.61 24.36 -2.19
CA GLY A 218 3.60 25.10 -2.95
C GLY A 218 2.18 24.64 -2.63
N ARG A 219 1.18 25.36 -3.11
CA ARG A 219 -0.23 24.97 -2.90
C ARG A 219 -0.62 23.86 -3.86
N VAL A 220 -1.49 22.97 -3.42
CA VAL A 220 -1.99 21.85 -4.24
C VAL A 220 -2.74 22.36 -5.48
N ARG A 221 -3.52 23.45 -5.35
CA ARG A 221 -4.28 24.05 -6.47
C ARG A 221 -3.40 24.57 -7.62
N ASP A 222 -2.14 24.90 -7.30
CA ASP A 222 -1.16 25.46 -8.24
C ASP A 222 -0.20 24.37 -8.74
N SER A 223 -0.35 23.14 -8.27
CA SER A 223 0.54 22.01 -8.54
C SER A 223 -0.04 21.07 -9.60
N ASP A 224 0.83 20.52 -10.44
CA ASP A 224 0.49 19.41 -11.32
C ASP A 224 0.05 18.20 -10.47
N GLN A 225 -1.05 17.55 -10.86
CA GLN A 225 -1.62 16.41 -10.13
C GLN A 225 -0.93 15.09 -10.45
N SER A 226 0.00 15.05 -11.39
CA SER A 226 0.71 13.85 -11.80
C SER A 226 1.53 13.28 -10.66
N ARG A 227 1.42 11.98 -10.47
CA ARG A 227 2.16 11.24 -9.47
C ARG A 227 3.58 10.94 -9.96
N THR A 228 4.43 11.97 -9.94
CA THR A 228 5.83 11.84 -10.32
C THR A 228 6.77 11.93 -9.12
N PHE A 229 7.89 11.24 -9.23
CA PHE A 229 9.07 11.39 -8.37
C PHE A 229 10.15 12.21 -9.10
N GLU A 230 11.08 12.77 -8.33
CA GLU A 230 12.19 13.55 -8.88
C GLU A 230 13.26 12.64 -9.49
N VAL A 231 13.98 13.16 -10.48
CA VAL A 231 15.07 12.45 -11.15
C VAL A 231 16.15 12.01 -10.15
N GLY A 232 16.58 10.75 -10.24
CA GLY A 232 17.54 10.14 -9.33
C GLY A 232 16.96 9.64 -8.01
N GLN A 233 15.65 9.79 -7.77
CA GLN A 233 15.01 9.14 -6.62
C GLN A 233 14.80 7.65 -6.88
N CYS A 234 15.04 6.85 -5.85
CA CYS A 234 14.70 5.43 -5.81
C CYS A 234 13.42 5.23 -4.99
N VAL A 235 12.48 4.43 -5.47
CA VAL A 235 11.22 4.14 -4.78
C VAL A 235 11.34 2.83 -4.02
N GLY A 236 11.14 2.88 -2.70
CA GLY A 236 11.32 1.74 -1.80
C GLY A 236 10.49 0.52 -2.19
N ILE A 237 10.88 -0.65 -1.69
CA ILE A 237 10.20 -1.92 -1.95
C ILE A 237 9.82 -2.63 -0.66
N ALA A 238 8.63 -3.23 -0.63
CA ALA A 238 8.17 -4.12 0.43
C ALA A 238 7.31 -5.22 -0.20
N GLN A 239 7.64 -6.49 0.09
CA GLN A 239 6.89 -7.66 -0.43
C GLN A 239 6.72 -7.61 -1.97
N SER A 240 7.81 -7.35 -2.69
CA SER A 240 7.84 -7.22 -4.16
C SER A 240 7.00 -6.07 -4.74
N LEU A 241 6.46 -5.18 -3.91
CA LEU A 241 5.65 -4.03 -4.31
C LEU A 241 6.34 -2.71 -3.93
N PRO A 242 6.16 -1.64 -4.72
CA PRO A 242 6.69 -0.33 -4.38
C PRO A 242 5.99 0.26 -3.15
N THR A 243 6.75 0.87 -2.25
CA THR A 243 6.22 1.58 -1.06
C THR A 243 5.66 2.96 -1.41
N ASN A 244 5.85 3.42 -2.65
CA ASN A 244 5.54 4.77 -3.11
C ASN A 244 6.27 5.89 -2.34
N GLU A 245 7.37 5.56 -1.68
CA GLU A 245 8.18 6.50 -0.93
C GLU A 245 9.61 6.52 -1.46
N PRO A 246 10.22 7.71 -1.57
CA PRO A 246 11.62 7.80 -1.93
C PRO A 246 12.48 7.23 -0.81
N VAL A 247 13.48 6.44 -1.18
CA VAL A 247 14.53 5.92 -0.30
C VAL A 247 15.90 6.28 -0.87
N ASP A 248 16.93 6.23 -0.01
CA ASP A 248 18.30 6.22 -0.49
C ASP A 248 18.51 4.99 -1.39
N CYS A 249 19.09 5.16 -2.58
CA CYS A 249 19.29 4.07 -3.54
C CYS A 249 20.21 2.96 -3.00
N ALA A 250 21.04 3.22 -1.99
CA ALA A 250 21.80 2.18 -1.29
C ALA A 250 20.91 1.27 -0.41
N LYS A 251 19.63 1.64 -0.20
CA LYS A 251 18.62 0.79 0.46
C LYS A 251 17.84 -0.01 -0.58
N PRO A 252 17.20 -1.13 -0.17
CA PRO A 252 16.29 -1.90 -1.01
C PRO A 252 15.21 -1.03 -1.66
N HIS A 253 15.10 -1.07 -2.98
CA HIS A 253 14.12 -0.33 -3.76
C HIS A 253 13.64 -1.12 -4.98
N ALA A 254 12.50 -0.72 -5.54
CA ALA A 254 11.86 -1.40 -6.67
C ALA A 254 12.36 -0.85 -8.01
N TYR A 255 12.56 0.46 -8.09
CA TYR A 255 12.97 1.16 -9.30
C TYR A 255 13.54 2.56 -8.99
N GLU A 256 14.27 3.10 -9.97
CA GLU A 256 14.87 4.44 -9.95
C GLU A 256 14.27 5.30 -11.08
N VAL A 257 14.16 6.61 -10.82
CA VAL A 257 13.63 7.60 -11.77
C VAL A 257 14.76 8.16 -12.63
N MET A 258 14.70 7.93 -13.95
CA MET A 258 15.69 8.45 -14.90
C MET A 258 15.32 9.85 -15.42
N SER A 259 14.03 10.11 -15.64
CA SER A 259 13.52 11.41 -16.08
C SER A 259 12.05 11.63 -15.69
N VAL A 260 11.58 12.86 -15.86
CA VAL A 260 10.16 13.26 -15.82
C VAL A 260 9.82 13.85 -17.19
N GLU A 261 8.89 13.22 -17.89
CA GLU A 261 8.43 13.65 -19.21
C GLU A 261 7.14 14.46 -19.10
N ASP A 262 7.05 15.58 -19.81
CA ASP A 262 5.84 16.40 -19.91
C ASP A 262 5.10 16.07 -21.22
N LEU A 263 4.04 15.27 -21.11
CA LEU A 263 3.18 14.87 -22.22
C LEU A 263 2.37 16.05 -22.75
N GLY A 264 2.08 17.05 -21.91
CA GLY A 264 1.33 18.25 -22.31
C GLY A 264 2.08 19.13 -23.32
N SER A 265 3.40 18.99 -23.40
CA SER A 265 4.22 19.65 -24.42
C SER A 265 4.01 19.08 -25.83
N HIS A 266 3.60 17.81 -25.93
CA HIS A 266 3.40 17.11 -27.19
C HIS A 266 1.92 16.97 -27.56
N PHE A 267 1.08 16.57 -26.61
CA PHE A 267 -0.35 16.38 -26.82
C PHE A 267 -1.12 17.62 -26.37
N THR A 268 -1.56 18.44 -27.33
CA THR A 268 -2.25 19.72 -27.08
C THR A 268 -3.78 19.64 -27.20
N GLY A 269 -4.31 18.48 -27.61
CA GLY A 269 -5.74 18.23 -27.78
C GLY A 269 -6.41 17.62 -26.54
N GLY A 270 -7.43 16.79 -26.80
CA GLY A 270 -8.05 15.96 -25.78
C GLY A 270 -7.10 14.90 -25.21
N PRO A 271 -7.57 14.04 -24.28
CA PRO A 271 -6.74 12.99 -23.71
C PRO A 271 -6.15 12.08 -24.80
N PRO A 272 -4.82 11.91 -24.84
CA PRO A 272 -4.17 11.05 -25.84
C PRO A 272 -4.50 9.59 -25.57
N ALA A 273 -4.62 8.80 -26.64
CA ALA A 273 -4.83 7.36 -26.50
C ALA A 273 -3.61 6.69 -25.83
N LYS A 274 -3.82 5.58 -25.12
CA LYS A 274 -2.74 4.88 -24.42
C LYS A 274 -1.59 4.52 -25.35
N ASP A 275 -1.88 3.96 -26.53
CA ASP A 275 -0.85 3.57 -27.50
C ASP A 275 -0.04 4.77 -28.03
N GLU A 276 -0.64 5.97 -28.09
CA GLU A 276 0.06 7.20 -28.48
C GLU A 276 1.00 7.67 -27.37
N GLN A 277 0.54 7.61 -26.11
CA GLN A 277 1.39 7.87 -24.94
C GLN A 277 2.56 6.89 -24.89
N ASP A 278 2.30 5.60 -25.07
CA ASP A 278 3.33 4.55 -25.05
C ASP A 278 4.38 4.79 -26.14
N LYS A 279 3.97 5.16 -27.35
CA LYS A 279 4.90 5.51 -28.43
C LYS A 279 5.76 6.73 -28.09
N PHE A 280 5.14 7.79 -27.57
CA PHE A 280 5.86 9.00 -27.15
C PHE A 280 6.87 8.68 -26.04
N MET A 281 6.45 7.95 -25.01
CA MET A 281 7.28 7.58 -23.87
C MET A 281 8.40 6.61 -24.26
N GLN A 282 8.15 5.67 -25.18
CA GLN A 282 9.19 4.79 -25.72
C GLN A 282 10.31 5.60 -26.37
N ASP A 283 9.97 6.58 -27.20
CA ASP A 283 10.96 7.44 -27.85
C ASP A 283 11.65 8.35 -26.83
N ALA A 284 10.92 8.94 -25.88
CA ALA A 284 11.47 9.82 -24.84
C ALA A 284 12.41 9.07 -23.89
N CYS A 285 11.93 8.02 -23.24
CA CYS A 285 12.72 7.20 -22.32
C CYS A 285 13.88 6.49 -23.04
N GLY A 286 13.72 6.11 -24.31
CA GLY A 286 14.79 5.56 -25.12
C GLY A 286 15.99 6.50 -25.26
N LYS A 287 15.75 7.81 -25.42
CA LYS A 287 16.81 8.83 -25.42
C LYS A 287 17.45 8.97 -24.03
N VAL A 288 16.61 9.01 -22.99
CA VAL A 288 17.06 9.15 -21.60
C VAL A 288 17.97 8.00 -21.16
N ILE A 289 17.73 6.76 -21.61
CA ILE A 289 18.60 5.62 -21.29
C ILE A 289 20.06 5.87 -21.74
N ASN A 290 20.25 6.50 -22.90
CA ASN A 290 21.59 6.83 -23.40
C ASN A 290 22.29 7.82 -22.46
N ASP A 291 21.59 8.89 -22.09
CA ASP A 291 22.15 9.96 -21.27
C ASP A 291 22.32 9.54 -19.79
N TYR A 292 21.41 8.72 -19.28
CA TYR A 292 21.33 8.36 -17.87
C TYR A 292 22.20 7.14 -17.52
N LEU A 293 22.23 6.11 -18.36
CA LEU A 293 22.93 4.84 -18.11
C LEU A 293 24.11 4.58 -19.05
N GLY A 294 24.30 5.41 -20.08
CA GLY A 294 25.34 5.20 -21.11
C GLY A 294 24.91 4.27 -22.25
N GLY A 295 23.62 3.97 -22.37
CA GLY A 295 23.05 3.25 -23.53
C GLY A 295 22.34 1.94 -23.20
N GLN A 296 21.71 1.37 -24.23
CA GLN A 296 20.90 0.14 -24.11
C GLN A 296 21.72 -1.06 -23.64
N ASP A 297 22.99 -1.16 -24.04
CA ASP A 297 23.86 -2.27 -23.64
C ASP A 297 24.13 -2.25 -22.13
N ALA A 298 24.27 -1.06 -21.53
CA ALA A 298 24.45 -0.91 -20.08
C ALA A 298 23.18 -1.32 -19.31
N LEU A 299 22.01 -0.98 -19.83
CA LEU A 299 20.72 -1.41 -19.27
C LEU A 299 20.61 -2.94 -19.27
N LEU A 300 20.90 -3.58 -20.40
CA LEU A 300 20.84 -5.04 -20.55
C LEU A 300 21.90 -5.75 -19.70
N ALA A 301 23.12 -5.21 -19.63
CA ALA A 301 24.20 -5.75 -18.80
C ALA A 301 23.84 -5.74 -17.31
N LYS A 302 23.03 -4.78 -16.87
CA LYS A 302 22.49 -4.69 -15.51
C LYS A 302 21.19 -5.48 -15.32
N THR A 303 20.71 -6.22 -16.33
CA THR A 303 19.43 -6.97 -16.27
C THR A 303 18.23 -6.09 -15.91
N LEU A 304 18.29 -4.80 -16.27
CA LEU A 304 17.23 -3.82 -16.01
C LEU A 304 16.35 -3.63 -17.24
N THR A 305 15.17 -3.09 -17.00
CA THR A 305 14.20 -2.69 -18.02
C THR A 305 13.76 -1.26 -17.72
N ALA A 306 13.64 -0.44 -18.76
CA ALA A 306 13.01 0.85 -18.67
C ALA A 306 11.49 0.71 -18.83
N PHE A 307 10.70 1.43 -18.04
CA PHE A 307 9.25 1.39 -18.09
C PHE A 307 8.64 2.71 -17.64
N TRP A 308 7.36 2.88 -17.90
CA TRP A 308 6.57 4.07 -17.58
C TRP A 308 5.11 3.66 -17.37
N ASP A 309 4.35 4.55 -16.74
CA ASP A 309 2.90 4.41 -16.57
C ASP A 309 2.13 5.08 -17.73
N SER A 310 0.81 5.16 -17.63
CA SER A 310 -0.02 5.95 -18.54
C SER A 310 -1.00 6.85 -17.78
N ILE A 311 -1.36 7.97 -18.39
CA ILE A 311 -2.35 8.91 -17.89
C ILE A 311 -3.70 8.54 -18.51
N ASP A 312 -4.68 8.17 -17.69
CA ASP A 312 -6.03 7.91 -18.20
C ASP A 312 -6.79 9.21 -18.47
N ALA A 313 -7.87 9.12 -19.23
CA ALA A 313 -8.64 10.28 -19.66
C ALA A 313 -9.13 11.16 -18.50
N ARG A 314 -9.48 10.60 -17.33
CA ARG A 314 -9.95 11.40 -16.19
C ARG A 314 -8.81 12.20 -15.59
N SER A 315 -7.68 11.56 -15.32
CA SER A 315 -6.45 12.22 -14.86
C SER A 315 -5.99 13.32 -15.83
N TRP A 316 -6.09 13.08 -17.14
CA TRP A 316 -5.80 14.11 -18.14
C TRP A 316 -6.77 15.29 -18.03
N LEU A 317 -8.08 15.08 -17.95
CA LEU A 317 -9.04 16.18 -17.92
C LEU A 317 -8.92 17.09 -16.69
N VAL A 318 -8.39 16.57 -15.58
CA VAL A 318 -8.22 17.31 -14.32
C VAL A 318 -6.82 17.88 -14.08
N GLY A 319 -5.86 17.60 -14.98
CA GLY A 319 -4.60 18.36 -15.06
C GLY A 319 -3.31 17.55 -15.04
N SER A 320 -3.35 16.22 -14.91
CA SER A 320 -2.12 15.40 -14.92
C SER A 320 -1.50 15.35 -16.31
N ARG A 321 -0.27 15.82 -16.46
CA ARG A 321 0.46 15.91 -17.74
C ARG A 321 1.82 15.25 -17.73
N ARG A 322 2.27 14.67 -16.62
CA ARG A 322 3.64 14.19 -16.46
C ARG A 322 3.72 12.72 -16.12
N LEU A 323 4.75 12.06 -16.63
CA LEU A 323 5.10 10.67 -16.32
C LEU A 323 6.58 10.56 -16.02
N ASN A 324 6.98 9.56 -15.27
CA ASN A 324 8.39 9.22 -15.09
C ASN A 324 8.84 8.19 -16.13
N CYS A 325 10.10 8.28 -16.55
CA CYS A 325 10.84 7.15 -17.10
C CYS A 325 11.54 6.42 -15.96
N PHE A 326 11.09 5.23 -15.63
CA PHE A 326 11.67 4.41 -14.57
C PHE A 326 12.64 3.38 -15.12
N VAL A 327 13.57 2.94 -14.27
CA VAL A 327 14.40 1.76 -14.50
C VAL A 327 14.31 0.81 -13.32
N GLY A 328 14.09 -0.47 -13.61
CA GLY A 328 13.99 -1.51 -12.58
C GLY A 328 13.99 -2.92 -13.18
N LYS A 329 13.69 -3.92 -12.36
CA LYS A 329 13.54 -5.31 -12.82
C LYS A 329 12.26 -5.92 -12.27
N GLY A 330 11.52 -6.60 -13.15
CA GLY A 330 10.32 -7.34 -12.79
C GLY A 330 10.63 -8.71 -12.20
N SER A 331 9.76 -9.16 -11.31
CA SER A 331 9.70 -10.52 -10.78
C SER A 331 8.31 -11.12 -11.08
N GLN A 332 8.08 -12.38 -10.68
CA GLN A 332 6.76 -13.00 -10.84
C GLN A 332 5.69 -12.31 -9.98
N ASP A 333 6.08 -11.78 -8.82
CA ASP A 333 5.18 -11.19 -7.83
C ASP A 333 5.13 -9.65 -7.90
N GLY A 334 5.83 -9.03 -8.85
CA GLY A 334 5.93 -7.58 -9.01
C GLY A 334 7.33 -7.16 -9.43
N PHE A 335 8.11 -6.64 -8.50
CA PHE A 335 9.49 -6.17 -8.71
C PHE A 335 10.50 -7.06 -8.00
N SER A 336 11.71 -7.17 -8.58
CA SER A 336 12.90 -7.62 -7.87
C SER A 336 13.41 -6.50 -6.96
N THR A 337 14.12 -6.87 -5.91
CA THR A 337 14.77 -5.90 -5.01
C THR A 337 16.08 -5.42 -5.63
N ILE A 338 16.23 -4.11 -5.79
CA ILE A 338 17.47 -3.46 -6.23
C ILE A 338 18.16 -2.82 -5.03
N THR A 339 19.48 -2.92 -4.98
CA THR A 339 20.34 -2.19 -4.04
C THR A 339 21.48 -1.53 -4.81
N GLY A 340 21.67 -0.23 -4.60
CA GLY A 340 22.64 0.61 -5.32
C GLY A 340 21.98 1.43 -6.44
N PRO A 341 22.51 2.62 -6.78
CA PRO A 341 21.96 3.44 -7.85
C PRO A 341 22.28 2.83 -9.23
N ALA A 342 21.36 2.96 -10.19
CA ALA A 342 21.46 2.37 -11.53
C ALA A 342 22.70 2.85 -12.31
N LYS A 343 23.21 4.04 -11.99
CA LYS A 343 24.45 4.62 -12.55
C LYS A 343 25.74 3.99 -12.01
N ALA A 344 25.66 3.20 -10.93
CA ALA A 344 26.79 2.52 -10.33
C ALA A 344 26.55 1.00 -10.31
N ASP A 345 27.38 0.25 -9.59
CA ASP A 345 27.16 -1.17 -9.37
C ASP A 345 25.88 -1.39 -8.54
N ILE A 346 25.09 -2.37 -8.97
CA ILE A 346 23.83 -2.73 -8.31
C ILE A 346 23.83 -4.21 -7.95
N LEU A 347 22.96 -4.56 -7.01
CA LEU A 347 22.54 -5.93 -6.75
C LEU A 347 21.07 -6.07 -7.10
N ILE A 348 20.70 -7.23 -7.61
CA ILE A 348 19.34 -7.65 -7.90
C ILE A 348 19.06 -8.89 -7.07
N ASP A 349 18.12 -8.79 -6.14
CA ASP A 349 17.81 -9.83 -5.15
C ASP A 349 19.07 -10.31 -4.40
N GLY A 350 19.98 -9.37 -4.13
CA GLY A 350 21.26 -9.61 -3.45
C GLY A 350 22.37 -10.21 -4.33
N GLN A 351 22.13 -10.41 -5.62
CA GLN A 351 23.10 -10.97 -6.56
C GLN A 351 23.57 -9.94 -7.57
N ALA A 352 24.80 -10.09 -8.08
CA ALA A 352 25.26 -9.30 -9.20
C ALA A 352 24.38 -9.59 -10.44
N PRO A 353 24.05 -8.56 -11.26
CA PRO A 353 23.29 -8.75 -12.48
C PRO A 353 23.93 -9.78 -13.40
N VAL A 354 23.09 -10.65 -13.96
CA VAL A 354 23.49 -11.61 -15.00
C VAL A 354 22.81 -11.19 -16.30
N PRO A 355 23.57 -10.72 -17.30
CA PRO A 355 23.00 -10.33 -18.58
C PRO A 355 22.24 -11.51 -19.20
N PRO A 356 21.07 -11.28 -19.82
CA PRO A 356 20.37 -12.32 -20.55
C PRO A 356 21.26 -12.84 -21.71
N PRO A 357 21.15 -14.13 -22.09
CA PRO A 357 21.95 -14.69 -23.17
C PRO A 357 21.72 -13.91 -24.48
N THR A 358 22.80 -13.65 -25.22
CA THR A 358 22.79 -12.91 -26.49
C THR A 358 22.13 -13.67 -27.65
N SER A 359 21.71 -14.91 -27.43
CA SER A 359 21.04 -15.75 -28.43
C SER A 359 19.55 -15.37 -28.59
N GLY A 360 19.30 -14.30 -29.35
CA GLY A 360 18.02 -14.04 -30.00
C GLY A 360 16.87 -13.61 -29.07
N ARG A 361 16.47 -12.33 -29.21
CA ARG A 361 15.22 -11.71 -28.73
C ARG A 361 14.64 -12.33 -27.46
N SER A 362 15.32 -12.16 -26.34
CA SER A 362 14.66 -12.23 -25.04
C SER A 362 13.77 -11.00 -24.91
N THR A 363 12.45 -11.15 -25.09
CA THR A 363 11.50 -10.14 -24.63
C THR A 363 11.40 -10.27 -23.12
N PRO A 364 11.85 -9.29 -22.32
CA PRO A 364 11.64 -9.32 -20.87
C PRO A 364 10.16 -9.50 -20.58
N ALA A 365 9.82 -10.22 -19.51
CA ALA A 365 8.44 -10.24 -19.03
C ALA A 365 7.97 -8.79 -18.83
N PRO A 366 6.82 -8.39 -19.39
CA PRO A 366 6.34 -7.03 -19.23
C PRO A 366 6.14 -6.75 -17.75
N LEU A 367 6.71 -5.65 -17.28
CA LEU A 367 6.42 -5.14 -15.95
C LEU A 367 4.92 -4.83 -15.83
N PRO A 368 4.32 -4.90 -14.63
CA PRO A 368 2.98 -4.36 -14.43
C PRO A 368 2.91 -2.91 -14.97
N GLY A 369 2.11 -2.69 -16.00
CA GLY A 369 1.98 -1.39 -16.68
C GLY A 369 2.71 -1.26 -18.03
N ALA A 370 3.75 -2.05 -18.30
CA ALA A 370 4.45 -2.05 -19.58
C ALA A 370 3.80 -3.01 -20.58
N ALA A 371 3.56 -2.57 -21.82
CA ALA A 371 3.19 -3.48 -22.90
C ALA A 371 4.41 -4.32 -23.33
N PRO A 372 4.21 -5.57 -23.83
CA PRO A 372 5.30 -6.33 -24.41
C PRO A 372 5.89 -5.57 -25.61
N PRO A 373 7.23 -5.54 -25.78
CA PRO A 373 7.80 -5.03 -27.01
C PRO A 373 7.32 -5.89 -28.20
N ARG A 374 6.73 -5.25 -29.22
CA ARG A 374 6.39 -5.92 -30.49
C ARG A 374 7.64 -6.28 -31.29
#